data_AF-A0A419SQG2-F1
#
_entry.id   AF-A0A419SQG2-F1
#
_cell.length_a   1.000
_cell.length_b   1.000
_cell.length_c   1.000
_cell.angle_alpha   90.00
_cell.angle_beta   90.00
_cell.angle_gamma   90.00
#
_symmetry.space_group_name_H-M   'P 1'
#
loop_
_entity.id
_entity.type
_entity.pdbx_description
1 polymer ?
#
loop_
_entity_poly.entity_id
_entity_poly.type
_entity_poly.pdbx_seq_one_letter_code
_entity_poly.pdbx_strand_id
1 'polypeptide(L)'
;MDQVMVSEIKMTSLDIAEIVGKEHKNVMRDIRNEIDSLGEETGRLIFELTSYKDKSNRDSPCYEFGKDGAMQLALKYDAKTRRAVIKRINELEQLQVPQVQVTIDKSKDLEIKQQATEARYLNAQARLESVRLKKQQFAMEVAETFKDVLSPDMKQLIASNLINQSTGQSLLPAPETEKLFTCEEIGTKVGLFSKSGKPHKQLVAAITSFLTDHGEIEEHELKRVLESKGNWTGDTVKYKESVIEKVVSFLQGLSLDEPIINLRDKNYNFDASRLNLADWA
;
A
#
# COMPACT_ATOMS: atom_id res chain seq x y z
N MET A 1 18.15 18.73 -42.56
CA MET A 1 19.41 19.02 -41.85
C MET A 1 19.28 20.45 -41.41
N ASP A 2 18.81 20.68 -40.19
CA ASP A 2 18.64 22.04 -39.68
C ASP A 2 19.95 22.44 -39.01
N GLN A 3 20.73 23.28 -39.70
CA GLN A 3 21.88 23.97 -39.11
C GLN A 3 21.35 24.99 -38.11
N VAL A 4 21.51 24.68 -36.82
CA VAL A 4 21.34 25.67 -35.76
C VAL A 4 22.51 26.64 -35.87
N MET A 5 22.23 27.86 -36.32
CA MET A 5 23.16 28.99 -36.23
C MET A 5 23.32 29.35 -34.75
N VAL A 6 24.32 28.78 -34.08
CA VAL A 6 24.71 29.21 -32.74
C VAL A 6 25.36 30.59 -32.89
N SER A 7 24.68 31.64 -32.42
CA SER A 7 25.32 32.93 -32.26
C SER A 7 26.39 32.80 -31.19
N GLU A 8 27.66 32.95 -31.56
CA GLU A 8 28.75 32.94 -30.60
C GLU A 8 28.75 34.22 -29.76
N ILE A 9 29.00 34.05 -28.46
CA ILE A 9 29.03 35.15 -27.51
C ILE A 9 30.32 35.92 -27.73
N LYS A 10 30.16 37.17 -28.15
CA LYS A 10 31.27 38.09 -28.37
C LYS A 10 31.35 39.13 -27.26
N MET A 11 32.56 39.43 -26.85
CA MET A 11 32.91 40.46 -25.87
C MET A 11 34.07 41.29 -26.42
N THR A 12 34.14 42.55 -26.02
CA THR A 12 35.20 43.46 -26.46
C THR A 12 36.20 43.77 -25.35
N SER A 13 37.37 44.29 -25.73
CA SER A 13 38.37 44.79 -24.77
C SER A 13 37.85 45.98 -23.95
N LEU A 14 36.81 46.67 -24.40
CA LEU A 14 36.13 47.72 -23.64
C LEU A 14 35.29 47.13 -22.50
N ASP A 15 34.54 46.06 -22.78
CA ASP A 15 33.76 45.36 -21.75
C ASP A 15 34.68 44.85 -20.63
N ILE A 16 35.84 44.28 -20.99
CA ILE A 16 36.84 43.84 -20.01
C ILE A 16 37.41 45.04 -19.22
N ALA A 17 37.70 46.16 -19.87
CA ALA A 17 38.18 47.36 -19.19
C ALA A 17 37.19 47.87 -18.13
N GLU A 18 35.90 47.86 -18.46
CA GLU A 18 34.82 48.23 -17.54
C GLU A 18 34.69 47.25 -16.37
N ILE A 19 34.72 45.93 -16.65
CA ILE A 19 34.59 44.88 -15.62
C ILE A 19 35.76 44.87 -14.64
N VAL A 20 36.98 45.06 -15.15
CA VAL A 20 38.21 45.02 -14.35
C VAL A 20 38.48 46.38 -13.68
N GLY A 21 37.83 47.45 -14.15
CA GLY A 21 38.11 48.82 -13.68
C GLY A 21 39.49 49.33 -14.08
N LYS A 22 40.04 48.84 -15.20
CA LYS A 22 41.33 49.26 -15.76
C LYS A 22 41.12 50.18 -16.95
N GLU A 23 42.08 51.07 -17.21
CA GLU A 23 42.08 51.84 -18.45
C GLU A 23 42.16 50.91 -19.67
N HIS A 24 41.37 51.20 -20.70
CA HIS A 24 41.30 50.43 -21.94
C HIS A 24 42.68 50.22 -22.59
N LYS A 25 43.56 51.24 -22.53
CA LYS A 25 44.94 51.15 -23.02
C LYS A 25 45.75 50.02 -22.37
N ASN A 26 45.53 49.76 -21.09
CA ASN A 26 46.23 48.69 -20.36
C ASN A 26 45.69 47.32 -20.78
N VAL A 27 44.37 47.18 -20.94
CA VAL A 27 43.76 45.94 -21.46
C VAL A 27 44.23 45.64 -22.89
N MET A 28 44.31 46.65 -23.76
CA MET A 28 44.87 46.52 -25.12
C MET A 28 46.35 46.12 -25.14
N ARG A 29 47.12 46.46 -24.09
CA ARG A 29 48.51 45.99 -23.93
C ARG A 29 48.52 44.54 -23.47
N ASP A 30 47.70 44.19 -22.48
CA ASP A 30 47.61 42.83 -21.93
C ASP A 30 47.22 41.83 -23.02
N ILE A 31 46.26 42.18 -23.90
CA ILE A 31 45.85 41.34 -25.03
C ILE A 31 46.98 41.16 -26.05
N ARG A 32 47.73 42.21 -26.38
CA ARG A 32 48.87 42.08 -27.30
C ARG A 32 49.96 41.16 -26.74
N ASN A 33 50.29 41.33 -25.46
CA ASN A 33 51.22 40.43 -24.78
C ASN A 33 50.70 38.98 -24.75
N GLU A 34 49.39 38.78 -24.65
CA GLU A 34 48.76 37.45 -24.73
C GLU A 34 48.92 36.83 -26.10
N ILE A 35 48.64 37.59 -27.16
CA ILE A 35 48.80 37.15 -28.55
C ILE A 35 50.27 36.76 -28.80
N ASP A 36 51.22 37.57 -28.33
CA ASP A 36 52.65 37.28 -28.43
C ASP A 36 53.04 35.99 -27.67
N SER A 37 52.44 35.76 -26.51
CA SER A 37 52.72 34.58 -25.67
C SER A 37 52.11 33.29 -26.22
N LEU A 38 50.92 33.37 -26.83
CA LEU A 38 50.23 32.25 -27.48
C LEU A 38 50.81 31.90 -28.86
N GLY A 39 51.49 32.85 -29.49
CA GLY A 39 51.88 32.81 -30.90
C GLY A 39 50.88 33.55 -31.77
N GLU A 40 51.37 34.34 -32.72
CA GLU A 40 50.55 35.24 -33.54
C GLU A 40 49.40 34.53 -34.27
N GLU A 41 49.60 33.29 -34.71
CA GLU A 41 48.59 32.52 -35.46
C GLU A 41 47.39 32.17 -34.56
N THR A 42 47.63 31.63 -33.37
CA THR A 42 46.56 31.27 -32.42
C THR A 42 45.97 32.50 -31.73
N GLY A 43 46.80 33.47 -31.38
CA GLY A 43 46.35 34.69 -30.72
C GLY A 43 45.43 35.54 -31.60
N ARG A 44 45.70 35.66 -32.90
CA ARG A 44 44.83 36.40 -33.84
C ARG A 44 43.50 35.71 -34.13
N LEU A 45 43.45 34.38 -33.99
CA LEU A 45 42.20 33.62 -34.11
C LEU A 45 41.28 33.81 -32.90
N ILE A 46 41.86 34.02 -31.71
CA ILE A 46 41.11 34.21 -30.46
C ILE A 46 40.74 35.68 -30.26
N PHE A 47 41.64 36.60 -30.59
CA PHE A 47 41.50 38.05 -30.39
C PHE A 47 41.52 38.78 -31.75
N GLU A 48 40.34 39.09 -32.27
CA GLU A 48 40.17 39.78 -33.54
C GLU A 48 40.29 41.30 -33.34
N LEU A 49 41.14 41.97 -34.14
CA LEU A 49 41.30 43.42 -34.05
C LEU A 49 40.15 44.11 -34.80
N THR A 50 39.38 44.90 -34.07
CA THR A 50 38.22 45.65 -34.57
C THR A 50 38.34 47.14 -34.21
N SER A 51 37.31 47.93 -34.50
CA SER A 51 37.27 49.35 -34.15
C SER A 51 35.91 49.73 -33.57
N TYR A 52 35.91 50.77 -32.73
CA TYR A 52 34.72 51.36 -32.15
C TYR A 52 34.77 52.89 -32.27
N LYS A 53 33.61 53.53 -32.19
CA LYS A 53 33.53 55.00 -32.20
C LYS A 53 33.75 55.57 -30.81
N ASP A 54 34.76 56.41 -30.66
CA ASP A 54 35.03 57.13 -29.42
C ASP A 54 34.02 58.28 -29.20
N LYS A 55 34.09 58.94 -28.03
CA LYS A 55 33.26 60.12 -27.70
C LYS A 55 33.50 61.32 -28.63
N SER A 56 34.59 61.32 -29.38
CA SER A 56 34.95 62.33 -30.37
C SER A 56 34.56 61.92 -31.80
N ASN A 57 33.77 60.84 -31.95
CA ASN A 57 33.33 60.26 -33.21
C ASN A 57 34.48 59.82 -34.14
N ARG A 58 35.63 59.44 -33.57
CA ARG A 58 36.78 58.85 -34.28
C ARG A 58 36.79 57.35 -34.09
N ASP A 59 37.25 56.63 -35.10
CA ASP A 59 37.44 55.19 -35.02
C ASP A 59 38.69 54.88 -34.19
N SER A 60 38.49 54.19 -33.07
CA SER A 60 39.55 53.76 -32.15
C SER A 60 39.64 52.24 -32.14
N PRO A 61 40.85 51.66 -32.05
CA PRO A 61 41.03 50.21 -32.10
C PRO A 61 40.52 49.54 -30.82
N CYS A 62 39.91 48.37 -30.96
CA CYS A 62 39.57 47.44 -29.88
C CYS A 62 39.78 45.99 -30.31
N TYR A 63 39.72 45.05 -29.38
CA TYR A 63 39.72 43.62 -29.70
C TYR A 63 38.34 43.05 -29.41
N GLU A 64 37.86 42.18 -30.29
CA GLU A 64 36.66 41.37 -30.11
C GLU A 64 37.08 39.90 -29.94
N PHE A 65 36.46 39.20 -28.99
CA PHE A 65 36.80 37.81 -28.66
C PHE A 65 35.61 37.08 -28.05
N GLY A 66 35.66 35.75 -28.14
CA GLY A 66 34.66 34.86 -27.56
C GLY A 66 34.83 34.61 -26.06
N LYS A 67 34.03 33.69 -25.52
CA LYS A 67 34.13 33.19 -24.14
C LYS A 67 35.55 32.75 -23.76
N ASP A 68 36.23 32.04 -24.66
CA ASP A 68 37.56 31.49 -24.39
C ASP A 68 38.61 32.59 -24.25
N GLY A 69 38.59 33.60 -25.14
CA GLY A 69 39.46 34.77 -25.03
C GLY A 69 39.20 35.58 -23.76
N ALA A 70 37.93 35.76 -23.38
CA ALA A 70 37.56 36.45 -22.15
C ALA A 70 38.05 35.70 -20.90
N MET A 71 37.90 34.36 -20.88
CA MET A 71 38.38 33.51 -19.79
C MET A 71 39.90 33.54 -19.67
N GLN A 72 40.60 33.54 -20.82
CA GLN A 72 42.05 33.60 -20.87
C GLN A 72 42.60 34.87 -20.23
N LEU A 73 41.98 36.03 -20.50
CA LEU A 73 42.32 37.28 -19.84
C LEU A 73 41.96 37.25 -18.34
N ALA A 74 40.81 36.69 -17.99
CA ALA A 74 40.32 36.62 -16.61
C ALA A 74 41.20 35.76 -15.68
N LEU A 75 41.91 34.77 -16.21
CA LEU A 75 42.83 33.93 -15.44
C LEU A 75 44.04 34.72 -14.90
N LYS A 76 44.48 35.76 -15.61
CA LYS A 76 45.61 36.63 -15.21
C LYS A 76 45.21 37.71 -14.20
N TYR A 77 43.92 37.94 -14.00
CA TYR A 77 43.42 38.91 -13.04
C TYR A 77 43.11 38.28 -11.67
N ASP A 78 42.90 39.14 -10.67
CA ASP A 78 42.58 38.74 -9.31
C ASP A 78 41.22 38.01 -9.22
N ALA A 79 41.01 37.29 -8.12
CA ALA A 79 39.84 36.44 -7.95
C ALA A 79 38.50 37.18 -8.07
N LYS A 80 38.44 38.48 -7.68
CA LYS A 80 37.21 39.28 -7.78
C LYS A 80 36.90 39.60 -9.24
N THR A 81 37.91 40.03 -9.99
CA THR A 81 37.80 40.32 -11.42
C THR A 81 37.41 39.08 -12.21
N ARG A 82 38.04 37.92 -11.92
CA ARG A 82 37.70 36.66 -12.58
C ARG A 82 36.22 36.29 -12.42
N ARG A 83 35.68 36.45 -11.20
CA ARG A 83 34.27 36.22 -10.92
C ARG A 83 33.36 37.19 -11.69
N ALA A 84 33.76 38.44 -11.83
CA ALA A 84 32.99 39.45 -12.56
C ALA A 84 32.94 39.14 -14.07
N VAL A 85 34.06 38.70 -14.66
CA VAL A 85 34.09 38.25 -16.07
C VAL A 85 33.21 37.01 -16.28
N ILE A 86 33.31 36.00 -15.41
CA ILE A 86 32.43 34.80 -15.46
C ILE A 86 30.96 35.20 -15.41
N LYS A 87 30.60 36.13 -14.52
CA LYS A 87 29.21 36.61 -14.40
C LYS A 87 28.75 37.27 -15.69
N ARG A 88 29.57 38.12 -16.30
CA ARG A 88 29.23 38.80 -17.57
C ARG A 88 29.06 37.81 -18.72
N ILE A 89 29.92 36.80 -18.81
CA ILE A 89 29.78 35.72 -19.81
C ILE A 89 28.45 35.00 -19.62
N ASN A 90 28.10 34.62 -18.39
CA ASN A 90 26.82 33.96 -18.11
C ASN A 90 25.61 34.85 -18.43
N GLU A 91 25.69 36.17 -18.21
CA GLU A 91 24.64 37.12 -18.59
C GLU A 91 24.49 37.19 -20.12
N LEU A 92 25.59 37.24 -20.87
CA LEU A 92 25.58 37.22 -22.33
C LEU A 92 25.08 35.87 -22.88
N GLU A 93 25.42 34.76 -22.21
CA GLU A 93 24.88 33.42 -22.50
C GLU A 93 23.36 33.42 -22.36
N GLN A 94 22.83 33.97 -21.27
CA GLN A 94 21.38 34.03 -21.02
C GLN A 94 20.62 34.92 -22.01
N LEU A 95 21.26 35.98 -22.53
CA LEU A 95 20.68 36.88 -23.52
C LEU A 95 20.73 36.33 -24.95
N GLN A 96 21.72 35.49 -25.26
CA GLN A 96 21.91 34.91 -26.59
C GLN A 96 21.26 33.55 -26.79
N VAL A 97 20.76 32.89 -25.74
CA VAL A 97 19.82 31.78 -25.96
C VAL A 97 18.64 32.39 -26.70
N PRO A 98 18.32 31.97 -27.95
CA PRO A 98 16.96 32.14 -28.41
C PRO A 98 16.07 31.59 -27.30
N GLN A 99 14.84 32.08 -27.14
CA GLN A 99 13.86 31.22 -26.51
C GLN A 99 13.61 30.03 -27.45
N VAL A 100 14.61 29.13 -27.57
CA VAL A 100 14.39 27.71 -27.64
C VAL A 100 13.55 27.48 -26.41
N GLN A 101 12.24 27.50 -26.61
CA GLN A 101 11.38 26.62 -25.87
C GLN A 101 12.11 25.30 -25.95
N VAL A 102 12.86 24.97 -24.91
CA VAL A 102 13.16 23.58 -24.62
C VAL A 102 11.75 23.08 -24.30
N THR A 103 11.02 22.69 -25.33
CA THR A 103 10.23 21.49 -25.30
C THR A 103 11.22 20.40 -24.92
N ILE A 104 11.60 20.39 -23.63
CA ILE A 104 11.70 19.14 -22.90
C ILE A 104 10.36 18.54 -23.27
N ASP A 105 10.38 17.50 -24.10
CA ASP A 105 9.21 16.69 -24.41
C ASP A 105 8.71 16.14 -23.06
N LYS A 106 8.05 16.98 -22.27
CA LYS A 106 7.35 16.61 -21.05
C LYS A 106 6.38 15.50 -21.43
N SER A 107 5.84 15.53 -22.64
CA SER A 107 5.14 14.43 -23.31
C SER A 107 5.89 13.09 -23.23
N LYS A 108 7.14 13.00 -23.72
CA LYS A 108 7.92 11.74 -23.71
C LYS A 108 8.33 11.31 -22.30
N ASP A 109 8.74 12.23 -21.44
CA ASP A 109 9.09 11.91 -20.04
C ASP A 109 7.85 11.51 -19.21
N LEU A 110 6.68 12.10 -19.49
CA LEU A 110 5.40 11.69 -18.92
C LEU A 110 4.97 10.31 -19.46
N GLU A 111 5.11 10.05 -20.76
CA GLU A 111 4.80 8.73 -21.36
C GLU A 111 5.69 7.63 -20.80
N ILE A 112 7.01 7.86 -20.64
CA ILE A 112 7.93 6.89 -20.03
C ILE A 112 7.58 6.66 -18.55
N LYS A 113 7.23 7.71 -17.80
CA LYS A 113 6.76 7.58 -16.42
C LYS A 113 5.42 6.86 -16.33
N GLN A 114 4.49 7.14 -17.24
CA GLN A 114 3.19 6.47 -17.32
C GLN A 114 3.33 4.99 -17.65
N GLN A 115 4.12 4.64 -18.67
CA GLN A 115 4.45 3.25 -19.01
C GLN A 115 5.15 2.54 -17.85
N ALA A 116 6.08 3.20 -17.15
CA ALA A 116 6.73 2.63 -15.98
C ALA A 116 5.74 2.42 -14.81
N THR A 117 4.78 3.32 -14.61
CA THR A 117 3.73 3.14 -13.59
C THR A 117 2.74 2.05 -13.96
N GLU A 118 2.35 1.95 -15.22
CA GLU A 118 1.45 0.91 -15.72
C GLU A 118 2.11 -0.47 -15.64
N ALA A 119 3.37 -0.59 -16.06
CA ALA A 119 4.16 -1.80 -15.89
C ALA A 119 4.32 -2.18 -14.41
N ARG A 120 4.51 -1.21 -13.50
CA ARG A 120 4.54 -1.48 -12.04
C ARG A 120 3.18 -1.96 -11.53
N TYR A 121 2.09 -1.36 -11.98
CA TYR A 121 0.73 -1.74 -11.60
C TYR A 121 0.38 -3.15 -12.10
N LEU A 122 0.65 -3.44 -13.37
CA LEU A 122 0.47 -4.77 -13.96
C LEU A 122 1.32 -5.82 -13.26
N ASN A 123 2.58 -5.53 -12.95
CA ASN A 123 3.43 -6.44 -12.19
C ASN A 123 2.92 -6.64 -10.76
N ALA A 124 2.37 -5.61 -10.11
CA ALA A 124 1.75 -5.74 -8.80
C ALA A 124 0.49 -6.62 -8.86
N GLN A 125 -0.37 -6.43 -9.87
CA GLN A 125 -1.55 -7.28 -10.09
C GLN A 125 -1.15 -8.73 -10.38
N ALA A 126 -0.16 -8.96 -11.26
CA ALA A 126 0.36 -10.30 -11.56
C ALA A 126 0.94 -10.99 -10.31
N ARG A 127 1.60 -10.23 -9.42
CA ARG A 127 2.07 -10.76 -8.13
C ARG A 127 0.90 -11.15 -7.22
N LEU A 128 -0.13 -10.31 -7.12
CA LEU A 128 -1.32 -10.63 -6.32
C LEU A 128 -2.04 -11.88 -6.84
N GLU A 129 -2.24 -11.98 -8.15
CA GLU A 129 -2.80 -13.17 -8.80
C GLU A 129 -1.91 -14.40 -8.57
N SER A 130 -0.58 -14.27 -8.66
CA SER A 130 0.33 -15.39 -8.40
C SER A 130 0.23 -15.90 -6.95
N VAL A 131 0.06 -15.00 -5.98
CA VAL A 131 -0.15 -15.35 -4.56
C VAL A 131 -1.51 -16.03 -4.38
N ARG A 132 -2.55 -15.52 -5.06
CA ARG A 132 -3.89 -16.12 -5.05
C ARG A 132 -3.88 -17.55 -5.60
N LEU A 133 -3.24 -17.76 -6.75
CA LEU A 133 -3.10 -19.07 -7.38
C LEU A 133 -2.35 -20.06 -6.47
N LYS A 134 -1.24 -19.64 -5.85
CA LYS A 134 -0.51 -20.49 -4.89
C LYS A 134 -1.39 -20.89 -3.70
N LYS A 135 -2.18 -19.96 -3.17
CA LYS A 135 -3.11 -20.25 -2.07
C LYS A 135 -4.18 -21.26 -2.48
N GLN A 136 -4.70 -21.16 -3.69
CA GLN A 136 -5.66 -22.12 -4.25
C GLN A 136 -5.03 -23.50 -4.46
N GLN A 137 -3.84 -23.56 -5.05
CA GLN A 137 -3.09 -24.80 -5.26
C GLN A 137 -2.83 -25.51 -3.93
N PHE A 138 -2.36 -24.78 -2.92
CA PHE A 138 -2.15 -25.33 -1.59
C PHE A 138 -3.44 -25.88 -0.97
N ALA A 139 -4.55 -25.14 -1.08
CA ALA A 139 -5.84 -25.60 -0.57
C ALA A 139 -6.35 -26.86 -1.30
N MET A 140 -6.06 -26.99 -2.60
CA MET A 140 -6.38 -28.18 -3.40
C MET A 140 -5.51 -29.38 -3.02
N GLU A 141 -4.21 -29.18 -2.80
CA GLU A 141 -3.26 -30.20 -2.34
C GLU A 141 -3.65 -30.75 -0.96
N VAL A 142 -4.04 -29.86 -0.03
CA VAL A 142 -4.58 -30.27 1.27
C VAL A 142 -5.88 -31.06 1.11
N ALA A 143 -6.76 -30.66 0.19
CA ALA A 143 -8.00 -31.40 -0.08
C ALA A 143 -7.73 -32.81 -0.66
N GLU A 144 -6.72 -32.95 -1.52
CA GLU A 144 -6.32 -34.23 -2.10
C GLU A 144 -5.66 -35.16 -1.08
N THR A 145 -4.71 -34.64 -0.30
CA THR A 145 -3.98 -35.42 0.71
C THR A 145 -4.90 -35.97 1.81
N PHE A 146 -5.96 -35.23 2.17
CA PHE A 146 -6.91 -35.66 3.21
C PHE A 146 -8.21 -36.23 2.65
N LYS A 147 -8.31 -36.48 1.33
CA LYS A 147 -9.54 -36.93 0.65
C LYS A 147 -10.17 -38.17 1.30
N ASP A 148 -9.37 -39.08 1.83
CA ASP A 148 -9.87 -40.34 2.40
C ASP A 148 -10.22 -40.23 3.90
N VAL A 149 -9.78 -39.16 4.57
CA VAL A 149 -10.06 -38.88 5.99
C VAL A 149 -11.23 -37.90 6.15
N LEU A 150 -11.49 -37.08 5.13
CA LEU A 150 -12.52 -36.05 5.16
C LEU A 150 -13.94 -36.64 5.00
N SER A 151 -14.83 -36.29 5.94
CA SER A 151 -16.27 -36.57 5.82
C SER A 151 -16.88 -35.93 4.55
N PRO A 152 -18.01 -36.46 4.03
CA PRO A 152 -18.71 -35.90 2.87
C PRO A 152 -18.99 -34.39 3.00
N ASP A 153 -19.41 -33.96 4.19
CA ASP A 153 -19.75 -32.55 4.47
C ASP A 153 -18.52 -31.64 4.43
N MET A 154 -17.39 -32.13 4.94
CA MET A 154 -16.12 -31.39 4.88
C MET A 154 -15.61 -31.26 3.44
N LYS A 155 -15.81 -32.28 2.60
CA LYS A 155 -15.48 -32.21 1.16
C LYS A 155 -16.32 -31.15 0.46
N GLN A 156 -17.62 -31.13 0.72
CA GLN A 156 -18.53 -30.14 0.15
C GLN A 156 -18.21 -28.72 0.64
N LEU A 157 -17.85 -28.55 1.92
CA LEU A 157 -17.42 -27.27 2.47
C LEU A 157 -16.13 -26.77 1.81
N ILE A 158 -15.11 -27.62 1.69
CA ILE A 158 -13.86 -27.27 1.00
C ILE A 158 -14.13 -26.91 -0.46
N ALA A 159 -14.95 -27.71 -1.15
CA ALA A 159 -15.35 -27.42 -2.53
C ALA A 159 -16.08 -26.07 -2.66
N SER A 160 -17.05 -25.79 -1.79
CA SER A 160 -17.78 -24.51 -1.78
C SER A 160 -16.85 -23.31 -1.54
N ASN A 161 -15.91 -23.42 -0.59
CA ASN A 161 -14.94 -22.36 -0.31
C ASN A 161 -13.94 -22.14 -1.45
N LEU A 162 -13.47 -23.21 -2.09
CA LEU A 162 -12.58 -23.14 -3.26
C LEU A 162 -13.30 -22.48 -4.45
N ILE A 163 -14.57 -22.81 -4.67
CA ILE A 163 -15.40 -22.20 -5.72
C ILE A 163 -15.62 -20.71 -5.40
N ASN A 164 -16.00 -20.37 -4.18
CA ASN A 164 -16.18 -18.98 -3.76
C ASN A 164 -14.90 -18.14 -3.92
N GLN A 165 -13.75 -18.71 -3.55
CA GLN A 165 -12.45 -18.05 -3.72
C GLN A 165 -11.98 -17.97 -5.17
N SER A 166 -12.54 -18.75 -6.10
CA SER A 166 -12.13 -18.72 -7.51
C SER A 166 -13.06 -17.85 -8.36
N THR A 167 -14.38 -17.96 -8.19
CA THR A 167 -15.37 -17.26 -9.02
C THR A 167 -15.98 -16.03 -8.35
N GLY A 168 -15.82 -15.89 -7.02
CA GLY A 168 -16.53 -14.87 -6.24
C GLY A 168 -18.03 -15.14 -6.10
N GLN A 169 -18.52 -16.28 -6.59
CA GLN A 169 -19.93 -16.67 -6.57
C GLN A 169 -20.14 -17.91 -5.72
N SER A 170 -21.16 -17.87 -4.84
CA SER A 170 -21.60 -19.00 -4.04
C SER A 170 -22.42 -19.98 -4.87
N LEU A 171 -21.74 -20.77 -5.70
CA LEU A 171 -22.36 -21.72 -6.64
C LEU A 171 -22.79 -23.03 -5.96
N LEU A 172 -22.24 -23.36 -4.79
CA LEU A 172 -22.72 -24.45 -3.95
C LEU A 172 -23.36 -23.85 -2.70
N PRO A 173 -24.60 -24.27 -2.31
CA PRO A 173 -25.08 -24.00 -0.97
C PRO A 173 -24.11 -24.63 0.01
N ALA A 174 -23.68 -23.87 1.02
CA ALA A 174 -22.94 -24.43 2.14
C ALA A 174 -23.76 -25.61 2.68
N PRO A 175 -23.13 -26.74 3.02
CA PRO A 175 -23.86 -27.87 3.59
C PRO A 175 -24.66 -27.35 4.80
N GLU A 176 -25.92 -27.75 4.91
CA GLU A 176 -26.72 -27.47 6.10
C GLU A 176 -26.08 -28.24 7.26
N THR A 177 -25.12 -27.61 7.93
CA THR A 177 -24.50 -28.20 9.12
C THR A 177 -25.59 -28.23 10.18
N GLU A 178 -25.95 -29.43 10.66
CA GLU A 178 -26.81 -29.58 11.82
C GLU A 178 -26.29 -28.66 12.93
N LYS A 179 -27.08 -27.66 13.31
CA LYS A 179 -26.70 -26.71 14.35
C LYS A 179 -26.66 -27.45 15.68
N LEU A 180 -25.47 -27.53 16.27
CA LEU A 180 -25.25 -28.14 17.56
C LEU A 180 -25.21 -27.06 18.64
N PHE A 181 -26.00 -27.24 19.70
CA PHE A 181 -26.16 -26.29 20.79
C PHE A 181 -25.46 -26.77 22.06
N THR A 182 -24.80 -25.85 22.75
CA THR A 182 -24.23 -26.07 24.09
C THR A 182 -25.28 -25.87 25.18
N CYS A 183 -25.04 -26.40 26.39
CA CYS A 183 -25.97 -26.20 27.51
C CYS A 183 -26.27 -24.72 27.83
N GLU A 184 -25.32 -23.81 27.54
CA GLU A 184 -25.50 -22.37 27.73
C GLU A 184 -26.46 -21.77 26.68
N GLU A 185 -26.32 -22.20 25.42
CA GLU A 185 -27.18 -21.77 24.32
C GLU A 185 -28.60 -22.34 24.47
N ILE A 186 -28.73 -23.60 24.88
CA ILE A 186 -30.02 -24.22 25.20
C ILE A 186 -30.70 -23.46 26.33
N GLY A 187 -29.96 -23.16 27.41
CA GLY A 187 -30.50 -22.38 28.53
C GLY A 187 -30.97 -20.99 28.10
N THR A 188 -30.25 -20.36 27.17
CA THR A 188 -30.63 -19.05 26.62
C THR A 188 -31.87 -19.15 25.73
N LYS A 189 -31.96 -20.16 24.87
CA LYS A 189 -33.10 -20.40 23.97
C LYS A 189 -34.40 -20.70 24.72
N VAL A 190 -34.32 -21.54 25.75
CA VAL A 190 -35.49 -21.96 26.56
C VAL A 190 -35.83 -20.91 27.63
N GLY A 191 -34.90 -20.00 27.96
CA GLY A 191 -35.11 -18.99 29.00
C GLY A 191 -34.79 -19.46 30.42
N LEU A 192 -33.96 -20.50 30.57
CA LEU A 192 -33.49 -21.01 31.85
C LEU A 192 -32.33 -20.17 32.38
N PHE A 193 -32.66 -19.12 33.14
CA PHE A 193 -31.67 -18.27 33.82
C PHE A 193 -31.60 -18.57 35.32
N SER A 194 -30.42 -18.42 35.91
CA SER A 194 -30.25 -18.39 37.37
C SER A 194 -30.75 -17.05 37.93
N LYS A 195 -31.00 -16.96 39.25
CA LYS A 195 -31.31 -15.69 39.96
C LYS A 195 -30.27 -14.57 39.71
N SER A 196 -29.06 -14.94 39.29
CA SER A 196 -27.97 -14.02 38.92
C SER A 196 -28.07 -13.48 37.48
N GLY A 197 -29.07 -13.89 36.69
CA GLY A 197 -29.28 -13.45 35.32
C GLY A 197 -28.40 -14.12 34.27
N LYS A 198 -27.62 -15.15 34.64
CA LYS A 198 -26.81 -15.96 33.70
C LYS A 198 -27.54 -17.24 33.29
N PRO A 199 -27.33 -17.76 32.06
CA PRO A 199 -27.89 -19.04 31.63
C PRO A 199 -27.50 -20.18 32.60
N HIS A 200 -28.50 -20.94 33.06
CA HIS A 200 -28.30 -21.95 34.10
C HIS A 200 -27.74 -23.26 33.51
N LYS A 201 -26.49 -23.26 33.04
CA LYS A 201 -25.78 -24.41 32.45
C LYS A 201 -25.96 -25.73 33.24
N GLN A 202 -25.86 -25.65 34.56
CA GLN A 202 -25.94 -26.84 35.44
C GLN A 202 -27.34 -27.48 35.47
N LEU A 203 -28.39 -26.67 35.32
CA LEU A 203 -29.78 -27.14 35.31
C LEU A 203 -30.07 -27.80 33.96
N VAL A 204 -29.69 -27.15 32.86
CA VAL A 204 -29.80 -27.73 31.52
C VAL A 204 -29.05 -29.06 31.44
N ALA A 205 -27.82 -29.14 31.96
CA ALA A 205 -27.06 -30.39 31.99
C ALA A 205 -27.71 -31.48 32.86
N ALA A 206 -28.40 -31.09 33.95
CA ALA A 206 -29.13 -32.03 34.78
C ALA A 206 -30.38 -32.56 34.06
N ILE A 207 -31.13 -31.69 33.38
CA ILE A 207 -32.30 -32.07 32.58
C ILE A 207 -31.88 -32.99 31.44
N THR A 208 -30.88 -32.60 30.64
CA THR A 208 -30.43 -33.44 29.52
C THR A 208 -29.91 -34.78 30.00
N SER A 209 -29.15 -34.83 31.11
CA SER A 209 -28.71 -36.11 31.66
C SER A 209 -29.87 -36.95 32.18
N PHE A 210 -30.89 -36.35 32.80
CA PHE A 210 -32.10 -37.05 33.24
C PHE A 210 -32.86 -37.65 32.05
N LEU A 211 -33.05 -36.89 30.99
CA LEU A 211 -33.71 -37.34 29.76
C LEU A 211 -32.90 -38.45 29.05
N THR A 212 -31.57 -38.38 29.08
CA THR A 212 -30.70 -39.47 28.58
C THR A 212 -30.89 -40.76 29.38
N ASP A 213 -30.96 -40.68 30.72
CA ASP A 213 -31.15 -41.87 31.57
C ASP A 213 -32.53 -42.52 31.35
N HIS A 214 -33.55 -41.73 31.02
CA HIS A 214 -34.91 -42.22 30.76
C HIS A 214 -35.11 -42.66 29.30
N GLY A 215 -34.05 -42.65 28.49
CA GLY A 215 -34.08 -43.11 27.09
C GLY A 215 -34.78 -42.15 26.13
N GLU A 216 -35.06 -40.91 26.54
CA GLU A 216 -35.67 -39.91 25.66
C GLU A 216 -34.65 -39.26 24.71
N ILE A 217 -33.36 -39.22 25.08
CA ILE A 217 -32.29 -38.69 24.23
C ILE A 217 -31.41 -39.84 23.75
N GLU A 218 -31.28 -39.99 22.44
CA GLU A 218 -30.46 -41.01 21.82
C GLU A 218 -28.99 -40.56 21.66
N GLU A 219 -28.07 -41.53 21.55
CA GLU A 219 -26.62 -41.27 21.44
C GLU A 219 -26.26 -40.46 20.18
N HIS A 220 -27.07 -40.54 19.12
CA HIS A 220 -26.87 -39.78 17.89
C HIS A 220 -27.29 -38.30 18.00
N GLU A 221 -28.02 -37.91 19.06
CA GLU A 221 -28.49 -36.54 19.30
C GLU A 221 -27.50 -35.70 20.11
N LEU A 222 -26.40 -36.31 20.57
CA LEU A 222 -25.33 -35.67 21.30
C LEU A 222 -23.97 -35.90 20.61
N LYS A 223 -23.14 -34.86 20.58
CA LYS A 223 -21.78 -34.92 20.03
C LYS A 223 -20.79 -34.39 21.04
N ARG A 224 -19.81 -35.21 21.42
CA ARG A 224 -18.68 -34.80 22.25
C ARG A 224 -17.64 -34.15 21.36
N VAL A 225 -17.34 -32.88 21.62
CA VAL A 225 -16.36 -32.10 20.86
C VAL A 225 -15.30 -31.62 21.85
N LEU A 226 -14.03 -31.89 21.51
CA LEU A 226 -12.90 -31.32 22.24
C LEU A 226 -12.83 -29.83 21.92
N GLU A 227 -12.91 -28.97 22.94
CA GLU A 227 -12.82 -27.52 22.76
C GLU A 227 -11.70 -26.91 23.60
N SER A 228 -11.11 -25.84 23.07
CA SER A 228 -10.16 -24.98 23.76
C SER A 228 -10.71 -23.56 23.83
N LYS A 229 -10.97 -23.07 25.04
CA LYS A 229 -11.41 -21.69 25.30
C LYS A 229 -10.44 -21.03 26.28
N GLY A 230 -9.53 -20.20 25.75
CA GLY A 230 -8.48 -19.54 26.54
C GLY A 230 -7.49 -20.56 27.10
N ASN A 231 -7.31 -20.58 28.43
CA ASN A 231 -6.44 -21.54 29.12
C ASN A 231 -7.14 -22.87 29.45
N TRP A 232 -8.43 -23.02 29.13
CA TRP A 232 -9.18 -24.24 29.41
C TRP A 232 -9.27 -25.11 28.15
N THR A 233 -8.88 -26.38 28.29
CA THR A 233 -9.09 -27.43 27.30
C THR A 233 -9.92 -28.55 27.93
N GLY A 234 -10.96 -29.01 27.25
CA GLY A 234 -11.77 -30.11 27.73
C GLY A 234 -12.90 -30.50 26.78
N ASP A 235 -13.51 -31.64 27.09
CA ASP A 235 -14.64 -32.16 26.32
C ASP A 235 -15.91 -31.39 26.65
N THR A 236 -16.57 -30.88 25.61
CA THR A 236 -17.90 -30.25 25.72
C THR A 236 -18.90 -31.09 24.94
N VAL A 237 -20.04 -31.40 25.58
CA VAL A 237 -21.16 -32.07 24.92
C VAL A 237 -22.00 -31.01 24.23
N LYS A 238 -22.30 -31.24 22.94
CA LYS A 238 -23.25 -30.44 22.18
C LYS A 238 -24.44 -31.29 21.76
N TYR A 239 -25.60 -30.66 21.62
CA TYR A 239 -26.86 -31.34 21.37
C TYR A 239 -27.52 -30.83 20.09
N LYS A 240 -28.32 -31.67 19.44
CA LYS A 240 -29.16 -31.27 18.31
C LYS A 240 -30.35 -30.41 18.76
N GLU A 241 -31.02 -29.77 17.80
CA GLU A 241 -32.25 -29.00 18.05
C GLU A 241 -33.39 -29.87 18.63
N SER A 242 -33.48 -31.14 18.22
CA SER A 242 -34.44 -32.11 18.77
C SER A 242 -34.37 -32.26 20.29
N VAL A 243 -33.18 -32.11 20.87
CA VAL A 243 -32.98 -32.17 22.33
C VAL A 243 -33.59 -30.95 23.02
N ILE A 244 -33.62 -29.78 22.35
CA ILE A 244 -34.22 -28.57 22.89
C ILE A 244 -35.74 -28.76 23.02
N GLU A 245 -36.38 -29.32 22.00
CA GLU A 245 -37.81 -29.62 22.00
C GLU A 245 -38.18 -30.60 23.12
N LYS A 246 -37.35 -31.63 23.35
CA LYS A 246 -37.52 -32.57 24.47
C LYS A 246 -37.36 -31.90 25.83
N VAL A 247 -36.37 -31.01 25.98
CA VAL A 247 -36.18 -30.22 27.20
C VAL A 247 -37.38 -29.30 27.46
N VAL A 248 -37.92 -28.65 26.42
CA VAL A 248 -39.13 -27.83 26.51
C VAL A 248 -40.35 -28.67 26.90
N SER A 249 -40.56 -29.81 26.26
CA SER A 249 -41.67 -30.74 26.55
C SER A 249 -41.60 -31.24 28.00
N PHE A 250 -40.40 -31.57 28.48
CA PHE A 250 -40.16 -31.94 29.87
C PHE A 250 -40.54 -30.82 30.84
N LEU A 251 -40.21 -29.56 30.52
CA LEU A 251 -40.57 -28.42 31.35
C LEU A 251 -42.07 -28.10 31.32
N GLN A 252 -42.74 -28.29 30.18
CA GLN A 252 -44.20 -28.14 30.07
C GLN A 252 -44.96 -29.22 30.86
N GLY A 253 -44.39 -30.43 30.98
CA GLY A 253 -44.95 -31.52 31.78
C GLY A 253 -44.80 -31.35 33.30
N LEU A 254 -43.97 -30.39 33.75
CA LEU A 254 -43.80 -30.08 35.16
C LEU A 254 -44.77 -28.97 35.58
N SER A 255 -45.45 -29.14 36.72
CA SER A 255 -46.16 -28.06 37.39
C SER A 255 -45.13 -27.05 37.93
N LEU A 256 -44.78 -26.04 37.14
CA LEU A 256 -43.81 -24.99 37.44
C LEU A 256 -44.37 -23.94 38.43
N ASP A 257 -45.11 -24.38 39.45
CA ASP A 257 -45.73 -23.51 40.45
C ASP A 257 -44.67 -22.80 41.33
N GLU A 258 -43.46 -23.37 41.40
CA GLU A 258 -42.30 -22.77 42.06
C GLU A 258 -41.09 -22.73 41.11
N PRO A 259 -40.23 -21.69 41.21
CA PRO A 259 -39.02 -21.54 40.40
C PRO A 259 -37.87 -22.48 40.85
N ILE A 260 -38.21 -23.72 41.23
CA ILE A 260 -37.31 -24.74 41.74
C ILE A 260 -37.59 -26.06 41.02
N ILE A 261 -36.59 -26.56 40.31
CA ILE A 261 -36.64 -27.91 39.73
C ILE A 261 -35.81 -28.85 40.60
N ASN A 262 -36.42 -29.91 41.11
CA ASN A 262 -35.71 -30.98 41.81
C ASN A 262 -35.34 -32.09 40.81
N LEU A 263 -34.04 -32.31 40.63
CA LEU A 263 -33.52 -33.39 39.79
C LEU A 263 -32.36 -34.07 40.52
N ARG A 264 -32.44 -35.40 40.65
CA ARG A 264 -31.38 -36.24 41.27
C ARG A 264 -30.91 -35.70 42.63
N ASP A 265 -31.85 -35.47 43.53
CA ASP A 265 -31.62 -34.97 44.90
C ASP A 265 -30.97 -33.57 44.97
N LYS A 266 -31.00 -32.81 43.88
CA LYS A 266 -30.52 -31.42 43.82
C LYS A 266 -31.64 -30.48 43.43
N ASN A 267 -31.72 -29.37 44.17
CA ASN A 267 -32.64 -28.27 43.89
C ASN A 267 -31.94 -27.23 43.02
N TYR A 268 -32.54 -26.94 41.88
CA TYR A 268 -32.08 -25.95 40.92
C TYR A 268 -33.04 -24.76 40.92
N ASN A 269 -32.57 -23.63 41.46
CA ASN A 269 -33.34 -22.40 41.46
C ASN A 269 -33.13 -21.64 40.14
N PHE A 270 -34.21 -21.36 39.42
CA PHE A 270 -34.17 -20.61 38.16
C PHE A 270 -35.11 -19.39 38.21
N ASP A 271 -35.07 -18.54 37.20
CA ASP A 271 -35.96 -17.39 37.05
C ASP A 271 -37.09 -17.76 36.08
N ALA A 272 -38.28 -18.05 36.64
CA ALA A 272 -39.45 -18.44 35.85
C ALA A 272 -39.99 -17.31 34.96
N SER A 273 -39.68 -16.03 35.26
CA SER A 273 -40.16 -14.88 34.48
C SER A 273 -39.59 -14.78 33.07
N ARG A 274 -38.48 -15.49 32.81
CA ARG A 274 -37.76 -15.48 31.52
C ARG A 274 -37.97 -16.74 30.70
N LEU A 275 -38.76 -17.67 31.20
CA LEU A 275 -39.00 -18.96 30.57
C LEU A 275 -39.84 -18.76 29.30
N ASN A 276 -39.35 -19.26 28.18
CA ASN A 276 -39.99 -19.08 26.88
C ASN A 276 -40.44 -20.43 26.32
N LEU A 277 -41.51 -20.97 26.90
CA LEU A 277 -42.11 -22.24 26.45
C LEU A 277 -43.17 -22.05 25.35
N ALA A 278 -43.64 -20.82 25.12
CA ALA A 278 -44.71 -20.52 24.17
C ALA A 278 -44.21 -20.45 22.71
N ASP A 279 -42.94 -20.08 22.51
CA ASP A 279 -42.32 -19.99 21.18
C ASP A 279 -42.01 -21.37 20.54
N TRP A 280 -42.29 -22.46 21.27
CA TRP A 280 -41.96 -23.84 20.91
C TRP A 280 -43.18 -24.78 20.87
N ALA A 281 -44.40 -24.25 21.00
CA ALA A 281 -45.66 -24.97 20.89
C ALA A 281 -46.24 -24.87 19.47
#